data_AF-A0A0P9RDJ5-F1
#
_entry.id   AF-A0A0P9RDJ5-F1
#
_cell.length_a   1.000
_cell.length_b   1.000
_cell.length_c   1.000
_cell.angle_alpha   90.00
_cell.angle_beta   90.00
_cell.angle_gamma   90.00
#
_symmetry.space_group_name_H-M   'P 1'
#
loop_
_entity.id
_entity.type
_entity.pdbx_description
1 polymer ?
#
loop_
_entity_poly.entity_id
_entity_poly.type
_entity_poly.pdbx_seq_one_letter_code
_entity_poly.pdbx_strand_id
1 'polypeptide(L)'
;PQAALFDEHRWPVLRMATVAQSADLPALRHACAAARDLLDYASQALPGQRLLRLEAYRLPVLFWRYRHDWLAEDVAEPIGRLHNHVQLLDTLCKWFEYSGESQACAEALGIHRNSLRYRLEKIGELTGCDPYKTDDLLRLYLGAQMITRHD
;
A
#
# COMPACT_ATOMS: atom_id res chain seq x y z
N PRO A 1 16.95 12.98 1.92
CA PRO A 1 16.21 11.76 2.34
C PRO A 1 17.20 10.64 2.72
N GLN A 2 16.96 9.90 3.81
CA GLN A 2 17.94 8.92 4.36
C GLN A 2 18.37 7.81 3.38
N ALA A 3 17.63 7.56 2.29
CA ALA A 3 18.06 6.65 1.23
C ALA A 3 19.27 7.16 0.42
N ALA A 4 19.50 8.47 0.35
CA ALA A 4 20.67 9.08 -0.32
C ALA A 4 21.99 8.74 0.37
N LEU A 5 21.95 8.40 1.67
CA LEU A 5 23.13 7.98 2.44
C LEU A 5 23.76 6.70 1.87
N PHE A 6 22.96 5.80 1.29
CA PHE A 6 23.50 4.57 0.69
C PHE A 6 24.42 4.87 -0.49
N ASP A 7 24.02 5.85 -1.31
CA ASP A 7 24.77 6.24 -2.50
C ASP A 7 25.99 7.09 -2.13
N GLU A 8 25.85 7.99 -1.16
CA GLU A 8 26.97 8.77 -0.59
C GLU A 8 28.07 7.88 -0.02
N HIS A 9 27.70 6.77 0.64
CA HIS A 9 28.65 5.80 1.19
C HIS A 9 29.04 4.68 0.21
N ARG A 10 28.54 4.70 -1.03
CA ARG A 10 28.76 3.65 -2.05
C ARG A 10 28.43 2.24 -1.55
N TRP A 11 27.45 2.11 -0.67
CA TRP A 11 27.00 0.81 -0.20
C TRP A 11 26.13 0.14 -1.27
N PRO A 12 26.40 -1.12 -1.67
CA PRO A 12 25.61 -1.83 -2.69
C PRO A 12 24.27 -2.35 -2.11
N VAL A 13 23.57 -1.50 -1.36
CA VAL A 13 22.31 -1.85 -0.69
C VAL A 13 21.16 -1.52 -1.64
N LEU A 14 20.48 -2.57 -2.09
CA LEU A 14 19.25 -2.46 -2.87
C LEU A 14 18.10 -1.91 -2.02
N ARG A 15 17.94 -2.45 -0.81
CA ARG A 15 16.86 -2.10 0.11
C ARG A 15 17.22 -2.43 1.55
N MET A 16 16.78 -1.60 2.49
CA MET A 16 16.95 -1.77 3.93
C MET A 16 15.61 -1.63 4.64
N ALA A 17 15.31 -2.59 5.53
CA ALA A 17 14.16 -2.55 6.42
C ALA A 17 14.65 -2.33 7.86
N THR A 18 14.05 -1.37 8.56
CA THR A 18 14.33 -1.11 9.98
C THR A 18 13.13 -1.50 10.83
N VAL A 19 13.41 -2.05 12.01
CA VAL A 19 12.42 -2.45 13.00
C VAL A 19 12.77 -1.84 14.36
N ALA A 20 11.77 -1.67 15.22
CA ALA A 20 11.99 -1.23 16.59
C ALA A 20 12.96 -2.16 17.35
N GLN A 21 13.66 -1.58 18.32
CA GLN A 21 14.55 -2.31 19.23
C GLN A 21 13.77 -3.42 19.95
N SER A 22 14.41 -4.59 20.09
CA SER A 22 13.85 -5.75 20.80
C SER A 22 14.48 -5.89 22.19
N ALA A 23 13.67 -6.15 23.21
CA ALA A 23 14.11 -6.29 24.60
C ALA A 23 14.64 -7.69 24.94
N ASP A 24 14.25 -8.71 24.17
CA ASP A 24 14.61 -10.10 24.38
C ASP A 24 14.69 -10.89 23.05
N LEU A 25 15.08 -12.16 23.12
CA LEU A 25 15.22 -13.04 21.96
C LEU A 25 13.88 -13.34 21.25
N PRO A 26 12.75 -13.62 21.94
CA PRO A 26 11.45 -13.75 21.30
C PRO A 26 11.02 -12.51 20.52
N ALA A 27 11.14 -11.31 21.09
CA ALA A 27 10.84 -10.06 20.40
C ALA A 27 11.75 -9.86 19.19
N LEU A 28 13.05 -10.16 19.32
CA LEU A 28 13.99 -10.09 18.21
C LEU A 28 13.60 -11.03 17.07
N ARG A 29 13.16 -12.25 17.39
CA ARG A 29 12.66 -13.20 16.39
C ARG A 29 11.45 -12.64 15.64
N HIS A 30 10.47 -12.06 16.35
CA HIS A 30 9.30 -11.44 15.73
C HIS A 30 9.70 -10.25 14.84
N ALA A 31 10.62 -9.41 15.31
CA ALA A 31 11.12 -8.26 14.57
C ALA A 31 11.85 -8.68 13.29
N CYS A 32 12.73 -9.69 13.36
CA CYS A 32 13.40 -10.25 12.18
C CYS A 32 12.41 -10.88 11.19
N ALA A 33 11.37 -11.57 11.66
CA ALA A 33 10.33 -12.11 10.80
C ALA A 33 9.58 -10.99 10.06
N ALA A 34 9.13 -9.96 10.78
CA ALA A 34 8.47 -8.81 10.19
C ALA A 34 9.36 -8.02 9.21
N ALA A 35 10.67 -7.92 9.48
CA ALA A 35 11.62 -7.29 8.57
C ALA A 35 11.74 -8.05 7.25
N ARG A 36 11.73 -9.40 7.27
CA ARG A 36 11.74 -10.22 6.05
C ARG A 36 10.46 -10.04 5.25
N ASP A 37 9.31 -10.06 5.90
CA ASP A 37 8.03 -9.84 5.22
C ASP A 37 7.95 -8.42 4.63
N LEU A 38 8.50 -7.42 5.31
CA LEU A 38 8.60 -6.05 4.81
C LEU A 38 9.51 -5.94 3.58
N LEU A 39 10.63 -6.65 3.56
CA LEU A 39 11.51 -6.68 2.38
C LEU A 39 10.85 -7.39 1.20
N ASP A 40 10.15 -8.51 1.43
CA ASP A 40 9.39 -9.22 0.41
C ASP A 40 8.27 -8.34 -0.16
N TYR A 41 7.44 -7.78 0.72
CA TYR A 41 6.39 -6.82 0.36
C TYR A 41 6.93 -5.66 -0.47
N ALA A 42 8.00 -5.00 0.00
CA ALA A 42 8.55 -3.84 -0.67
C ALA A 42 9.19 -4.17 -2.02
N SER A 43 9.70 -5.39 -2.22
CA SER A 43 10.23 -5.81 -3.51
C SER A 43 9.17 -5.90 -4.60
N GLN A 44 7.90 -6.12 -4.21
CA GLN A 44 6.77 -6.34 -5.10
C GLN A 44 5.86 -5.11 -5.22
N ALA A 45 5.55 -4.46 -4.09
CA ALA A 45 4.59 -3.37 -4.03
C ALA A 45 5.22 -1.98 -4.01
N LEU A 46 6.50 -1.86 -3.63
CA LEU A 46 7.20 -0.58 -3.45
C LEU A 46 8.58 -0.55 -4.12
N PRO A 47 8.68 -0.86 -5.43
CA PRO A 47 9.97 -1.08 -6.12
C PRO A 47 10.93 0.12 -6.04
N GLY A 48 10.42 1.36 -5.99
CA GLY A 48 11.24 2.57 -5.85
C GLY A 48 11.72 2.89 -4.43
N GLN A 49 11.18 2.25 -3.37
CA GLN A 49 11.56 2.57 -1.99
C GLN A 49 12.74 1.74 -1.50
N ARG A 50 13.84 2.41 -1.14
CA ARG A 50 15.08 1.77 -0.66
C ARG A 50 15.22 1.67 0.86
N LEU A 51 14.55 2.54 1.62
CA LEU A 51 14.57 2.51 3.08
C LEU A 51 13.14 2.40 3.60
N LEU A 52 12.84 1.33 4.33
CA LEU A 52 11.51 1.06 4.87
C LEU A 52 11.56 0.94 6.38
N ARG A 53 10.61 1.59 7.04
CA ARG A 53 10.42 1.53 8.49
C ARG A 53 9.18 0.70 8.77
N LEU A 54 9.29 -0.37 9.54
CA LEU A 54 8.16 -1.26 9.81
C LEU A 54 6.96 -0.51 10.38
N GLU A 55 7.18 0.55 11.17
CA GLU A 55 6.15 1.38 11.76
C GLU A 55 5.19 1.99 10.72
N ALA A 56 5.69 2.33 9.54
CA ALA A 56 4.88 2.91 8.46
C ALA A 56 4.10 1.85 7.65
N TYR A 57 4.46 0.57 7.77
CA TYR A 57 3.97 -0.50 6.90
C TYR A 57 3.36 -1.68 7.66
N ARG A 58 3.06 -1.56 8.95
CA ARG A 58 2.58 -2.69 9.77
C ARG A 58 1.33 -3.34 9.19
N LEU A 59 0.36 -2.54 8.75
CA LEU A 59 -0.89 -3.05 8.17
C LEU A 59 -0.66 -3.73 6.82
N PRO A 60 -0.01 -3.09 5.82
CA PRO A 60 0.35 -3.77 4.57
C PRO A 60 1.15 -5.04 4.78
N VAL A 61 2.14 -5.05 5.67
CA VAL A 61 2.99 -6.22 5.95
C VAL A 61 2.22 -7.34 6.63
N LEU A 62 1.33 -7.01 7.57
CA LEU A 62 0.46 -8.01 8.19
C LEU A 62 -0.41 -8.67 7.11
N PHE A 63 -1.04 -7.89 6.24
CA PHE A 63 -1.87 -8.41 5.17
C PHE A 63 -1.05 -9.22 4.15
N TRP A 64 0.14 -8.73 3.78
CA TRP A 64 1.07 -9.42 2.88
C TRP A 64 1.54 -10.78 3.42
N ARG A 65 1.73 -10.91 4.73
CA ARG A 65 2.07 -12.18 5.38
C ARG A 65 0.99 -13.24 5.15
N TYR A 66 -0.27 -12.83 5.10
CA TYR A 66 -1.43 -13.71 4.90
C TYR A 66 -1.96 -13.69 3.47
N ARG A 67 -1.21 -13.16 2.48
CA ARG A 67 -1.68 -12.94 1.11
C ARG A 67 -2.16 -14.19 0.33
N HIS A 68 -1.84 -15.39 0.82
CA HIS A 68 -2.29 -16.66 0.23
C HIS A 68 -3.35 -17.36 1.11
N ASP A 69 -3.82 -16.69 2.16
CA ASP A 69 -4.96 -17.15 2.93
C ASP A 69 -6.25 -16.78 2.19
N TRP A 70 -7.19 -17.71 2.10
CA TRP A 70 -8.45 -17.50 1.38
C TRP A 70 -9.22 -16.27 1.86
N LEU A 71 -9.15 -15.94 3.15
CA LEU A 71 -9.84 -14.76 3.69
C LEU A 71 -9.18 -13.47 3.21
N ALA A 72 -7.85 -13.46 3.09
CA ALA A 72 -7.13 -12.32 2.53
C ALA A 72 -7.38 -12.16 1.04
N GLU A 73 -7.44 -13.27 0.29
CA GLU A 73 -7.80 -13.28 -1.13
C GLU A 73 -9.22 -12.73 -1.35
N ASP A 74 -10.20 -13.16 -0.53
CA ASP A 74 -11.58 -12.65 -0.56
C ASP A 74 -11.65 -11.14 -0.24
N VAL A 75 -10.87 -10.68 0.74
CA VAL A 75 -10.76 -9.24 1.05
C VAL A 75 -10.21 -8.48 -0.15
N ALA A 76 -9.19 -9.02 -0.84
CA ALA A 76 -8.55 -8.36 -1.96
C ALA A 76 -9.33 -8.45 -3.29
N GLU A 77 -10.21 -9.44 -3.48
CA GLU A 77 -10.93 -9.69 -4.73
C GLU A 77 -11.49 -8.43 -5.43
N PRO A 78 -12.12 -7.45 -4.73
CA PRO A 78 -12.69 -6.29 -5.39
C PRO A 78 -11.65 -5.45 -6.15
N ILE A 79 -10.41 -5.38 -5.65
CA ILE A 79 -9.36 -4.59 -6.31
C ILE A 79 -8.96 -5.20 -7.66
N GLY A 80 -9.07 -6.52 -7.79
CA GLY A 80 -8.78 -7.24 -9.04
C GLY A 80 -9.65 -6.75 -10.19
N ARG A 81 -10.87 -6.25 -9.91
CA ARG A 81 -11.77 -5.70 -10.93
C ARG A 81 -11.28 -4.38 -11.52
N LEU A 82 -10.29 -3.74 -10.91
CA LEU A 82 -9.67 -2.51 -11.41
C LEU A 82 -8.36 -2.75 -12.20
N HIS A 83 -7.94 -4.00 -12.45
CA HIS A 83 -6.65 -4.31 -13.08
C HIS A 83 -6.41 -3.62 -14.44
N ASN A 84 -7.46 -3.47 -15.26
CA ASN A 84 -7.39 -2.77 -16.55
C ASN A 84 -7.74 -1.28 -16.47
N HIS A 85 -7.98 -0.75 -15.27
CA HIS A 85 -8.44 0.61 -15.03
C HIS A 85 -7.36 1.41 -14.29
N VAL A 86 -6.20 1.59 -14.93
CA VAL A 86 -5.03 2.30 -14.35
C VAL A 86 -5.41 3.68 -13.77
N GLN A 87 -6.26 4.44 -14.47
CA GLN A 87 -6.72 5.75 -13.99
C GLN A 87 -7.55 5.66 -12.69
N LEU A 88 -8.36 4.61 -12.55
CA LEU A 88 -9.18 4.41 -11.33
C LEU A 88 -8.31 3.92 -10.18
N LEU A 89 -7.35 3.04 -10.44
CA LEU A 89 -6.34 2.63 -9.45
C LEU A 89 -5.52 3.83 -8.97
N ASP A 90 -5.08 4.71 -9.87
CA ASP A 90 -4.36 5.94 -9.50
C ASP A 90 -5.24 6.88 -8.67
N THR A 91 -6.49 7.07 -9.08
CA THR A 91 -7.48 7.86 -8.32
C THR A 91 -7.66 7.31 -6.90
N LEU A 92 -7.76 5.99 -6.76
CA LEU A 92 -7.93 5.33 -5.47
C LEU A 92 -6.66 5.43 -4.60
N CYS A 93 -5.48 5.35 -5.20
CA CYS A 93 -4.22 5.56 -4.49
C CYS A 93 -4.11 6.98 -3.95
N LYS A 94 -4.49 7.99 -4.75
CA LYS A 94 -4.58 9.37 -4.28
C LYS A 94 -5.67 9.56 -3.23
N TRP A 95 -6.80 8.88 -3.36
CA TRP A 95 -7.83 8.89 -2.33
C TRP A 95 -7.32 8.40 -0.97
N PHE A 96 -6.52 7.33 -0.95
CA PHE A 96 -5.87 6.84 0.28
C PHE A 96 -4.80 7.81 0.81
N GLU A 97 -3.94 8.33 -0.07
CA GLU A 97 -2.86 9.26 0.27
C GLU A 97 -3.40 10.51 0.98
N TYR A 98 -4.52 11.04 0.49
CA TYR A 98 -5.19 12.21 1.04
C TYR A 98 -6.31 11.86 2.04
N SER A 99 -6.31 10.63 2.57
CA SER A 99 -7.23 10.19 3.64
C SER A 99 -8.72 10.45 3.35
N GLY A 100 -9.13 10.35 2.09
CA GLY A 100 -10.50 10.63 1.65
C GLY A 100 -10.89 12.10 1.61
N GLU A 101 -9.92 13.02 1.68
CA GLU A 101 -10.21 14.45 1.51
C GLU A 101 -10.42 14.77 0.02
N SER A 102 -11.68 15.06 -0.35
CA SER A 102 -12.06 15.25 -1.76
C SER A 102 -11.37 16.42 -2.45
N GLN A 103 -11.16 17.53 -1.74
CA GLN A 103 -10.55 18.71 -2.36
C GLN A 103 -9.05 18.47 -2.60
N ALA A 104 -8.30 18.09 -1.56
CA ALA A 104 -6.88 17.79 -1.71
C ALA A 104 -6.61 16.64 -2.72
N CYS A 105 -7.43 15.59 -2.74
CA CYS A 105 -7.30 14.51 -3.72
C CYS A 105 -7.54 15.00 -5.16
N ALA A 106 -8.58 15.81 -5.39
CA ALA A 106 -8.87 16.36 -6.71
C ALA A 106 -7.76 17.30 -7.20
N GLU A 107 -7.22 18.14 -6.31
CA GLU A 107 -6.07 19.01 -6.59
C GLU A 107 -4.82 18.21 -6.94
N ALA A 108 -4.50 17.16 -6.18
CA ALA A 108 -3.35 16.30 -6.43
C ALA A 108 -3.44 15.53 -7.76
N LEU A 109 -4.66 15.21 -8.19
CA LEU A 109 -4.94 14.58 -9.49
C LEU A 109 -5.05 15.59 -10.65
N GLY A 110 -5.05 16.90 -10.37
CA GLY A 110 -5.25 17.94 -11.38
C GLY A 110 -6.64 17.89 -12.04
N ILE A 111 -7.66 17.42 -11.31
CA ILE A 111 -9.03 17.28 -11.81
C ILE A 111 -10.03 18.10 -10.99
N HIS A 112 -11.22 18.29 -11.54
CA HIS A 112 -12.31 18.90 -10.79
C HIS A 112 -12.95 17.90 -9.81
N ARG A 113 -13.48 18.39 -8.67
CA ARG A 113 -14.18 17.57 -7.65
C ARG A 113 -15.29 16.67 -8.21
N ASN A 114 -16.01 17.13 -9.23
CA ASN A 114 -17.07 16.34 -9.86
C ASN A 114 -16.51 15.14 -10.63
N SER A 115 -15.35 15.31 -11.27
CA SER A 115 -14.65 14.22 -11.96
C SER A 115 -14.09 13.21 -10.95
N LEU A 116 -13.58 13.68 -9.81
CA LEU A 116 -13.18 12.79 -8.72
C LEU A 116 -14.38 11.95 -8.24
N ARG A 117 -15.50 12.60 -7.92
CA ARG A 117 -16.72 11.92 -7.48
C ARG A 117 -17.18 10.87 -8.49
N TYR A 118 -17.24 11.22 -9.78
CA TYR A 118 -17.61 10.27 -10.83
C TYR A 118 -16.67 9.05 -10.89
N ARG A 119 -15.36 9.26 -10.74
CA ARG A 119 -14.39 8.15 -10.71
C ARG A 119 -14.56 7.27 -9.47
N LEU A 120 -14.85 7.85 -8.31
CA LEU A 120 -15.11 7.12 -7.07
C LEU A 120 -16.43 6.33 -7.14
N GLU A 121 -17.48 6.92 -7.71
CA GLU A 121 -18.73 6.23 -8.03
C GLU A 121 -18.46 5.06 -8.97
N LYS A 122 -17.65 5.28 -10.02
CA LYS A 122 -17.28 4.22 -10.96
C LYS A 122 -16.48 3.10 -10.31
N ILE A 123 -15.59 3.42 -9.39
CA ILE A 123 -14.88 2.43 -8.57
C ILE A 123 -15.91 1.59 -7.80
N GLY A 124 -16.86 2.23 -7.10
CA GLY A 124 -17.90 1.51 -6.37
C GLY A 124 -18.78 0.61 -7.24
N GLU A 125 -19.13 1.05 -8.45
CA GLU A 125 -19.86 0.21 -9.42
C GLU A 125 -19.08 -1.05 -9.82
N LEU A 126 -17.76 -0.92 -10.07
CA LEU A 126 -16.93 -2.02 -10.54
C LEU A 126 -16.57 -2.98 -9.41
N THR A 127 -16.19 -2.45 -8.25
CA THR A 127 -15.69 -3.24 -7.12
C THR A 127 -16.82 -3.73 -6.21
N GLY A 128 -18.00 -3.10 -6.25
CA GLY A 128 -19.07 -3.32 -5.28
C GLY A 128 -18.76 -2.75 -3.90
N CYS A 129 -17.65 -2.01 -3.74
CA CYS A 129 -17.21 -1.39 -2.49
C CYS A 129 -17.36 0.12 -2.57
N ASP A 130 -18.11 0.71 -1.65
CA ASP A 130 -18.29 2.16 -1.57
C ASP A 130 -17.06 2.84 -0.93
N PRO A 131 -16.26 3.64 -1.66
CA PRO A 131 -15.05 4.27 -1.12
C PRO A 131 -15.33 5.37 -0.08
N TYR A 132 -16.60 5.68 0.21
CA TYR A 132 -17.01 6.56 1.29
C TYR A 132 -17.41 5.82 2.57
N LYS A 133 -17.54 4.49 2.53
CA LYS A 133 -17.78 3.65 3.70
C LYS A 133 -16.48 3.08 4.21
N THR A 134 -16.23 3.20 5.51
CA THR A 134 -14.95 2.80 6.12
C THR A 134 -14.59 1.34 5.86
N ASP A 135 -15.54 0.42 5.98
CA ASP A 135 -15.29 -1.02 5.79
C ASP A 135 -14.87 -1.34 4.34
N ASP A 136 -15.63 -0.83 3.38
CA ASP A 136 -15.34 -0.94 1.96
C ASP A 136 -14.02 -0.25 1.58
N LEU A 137 -13.77 0.94 2.13
CA LEU A 137 -12.53 1.68 1.93
C LEU A 137 -11.31 0.91 2.46
N LEU A 138 -11.42 0.30 3.63
CA LEU A 138 -10.37 -0.54 4.20
C LEU A 138 -10.14 -1.79 3.35
N ARG A 139 -11.21 -2.43 2.88
CA ARG A 139 -11.13 -3.58 1.96
C ARG A 139 -10.39 -3.21 0.68
N LEU A 140 -10.75 -2.08 0.06
CA LEU A 140 -10.07 -1.53 -1.11
C LEU A 140 -8.59 -1.19 -0.82
N TYR A 141 -8.31 -0.58 0.33
CA TYR A 141 -6.96 -0.20 0.73
C TYR A 141 -6.05 -1.43 0.92
N LEU A 142 -6.51 -2.43 1.67
CA LEU A 142 -5.79 -3.66 1.93
C LEU A 142 -5.60 -4.47 0.64
N GLY A 143 -6.64 -4.60 -0.18
CA GLY A 143 -6.55 -5.23 -1.49
C GLY A 143 -5.51 -4.55 -2.38
N ALA A 144 -5.48 -3.22 -2.40
CA ALA A 144 -4.48 -2.46 -3.17
C ALA A 144 -3.03 -2.72 -2.72
N GLN A 145 -2.79 -3.18 -1.48
CA GLN A 145 -1.45 -3.60 -1.03
C GLN A 145 -1.02 -4.95 -1.64
N MET A 146 -1.93 -5.73 -2.21
CA MET A 146 -1.62 -7.01 -2.86
C MET A 146 -1.33 -6.89 -4.36
N ILE A 147 -1.64 -5.74 -4.97
CA ILE A 147 -1.32 -5.52 -6.38
C ILE A 147 0.18 -5.26 -6.51
N THR A 148 0.88 -6.11 -7.26
CA THR A 148 2.22 -5.82 -7.75
C THR A 148 2.15 -4.64 -8.71
N ARG A 149 2.76 -3.52 -8.33
CA ARG A 149 2.92 -2.39 -9.22
C ARG A 149 4.13 -2.69 -10.10
N HIS A 150 3.88 -3.15 -11.32
CA HIS A 150 4.90 -3.13 -12.35
C HIS A 150 4.96 -1.70 -12.89
N ASP A 151 6.10 -1.04 -12.69
CA ASP A 151 6.43 0.25 -13.31
C ASP A 151 6.38 0.16 -14.84
#